data_AF-A0A2M6ZBE6-F1
#
_entry.id   AF-A0A2M6ZBE6-F1
#
_cell.length_a   1.000
_cell.length_b   1.000
_cell.length_c   1.000
_cell.angle_alpha   90.00
_cell.angle_beta   90.00
_cell.angle_gamma   90.00
#
_symmetry.space_group_name_H-M   'P 1'
#
loop_
_entity.id
_entity.type
_entity.pdbx_description
1 polymer ?
#
loop_
_entity_poly.entity_id
_entity_poly.type
_entity_poly.pdbx_seq_one_letter_code
_entity_poly.pdbx_strand_id
1 'polypeptide(L)'
;MDTIWESTIGNMGRIIYVFEVQTKASIDSLIINLLKALNNPAVQGVVAVSDAAQLDKIRKHAEQVPNLGAKLKYLDYKKVLEVHDALEMVNESINSLGLVPQGF
;
A
#
# COMPACT_ATOMS: atom_id res chain seq x y z
N MET A 1 -6.49 -6.91 5.81
CA MET A 1 -6.32 -6.28 4.47
C MET A 1 -7.08 -4.99 4.50
N ASP A 2 -6.33 -3.91 4.68
CA ASP A 2 -6.92 -2.60 4.93
C ASP A 2 -7.14 -1.83 3.63
N THR A 3 -6.29 -2.05 2.62
CA THR A 3 -6.43 -1.38 1.32
C THR A 3 -5.85 -2.23 0.19
N ILE A 4 -6.50 -2.17 -0.97
CA ILE A 4 -6.00 -2.72 -2.23
C ILE A 4 -5.78 -1.54 -3.17
N TRP A 5 -4.56 -1.40 -3.67
CA TRP A 5 -4.28 -0.50 -4.78
C TRP A 5 -4.32 -1.29 -6.08
N GLU A 6 -5.02 -0.74 -7.04
CA GLU A 6 -5.20 -1.35 -8.35
C GLU A 6 -5.07 -0.31 -9.44
N SER A 7 -4.34 -0.64 -10.49
CA SER A 7 -4.28 0.16 -11.70
C SER A 7 -4.31 -0.71 -12.94
N THR A 8 -5.14 -0.33 -13.90
CA THR A 8 -5.13 -0.91 -15.25
C THR A 8 -4.19 -0.08 -16.11
N ILE A 9 -3.14 -0.71 -16.63
CA ILE A 9 -2.17 -0.02 -17.49
C ILE A 9 -2.37 -0.50 -18.93
N GLY A 10 -3.17 0.26 -19.70
CA GLY A 10 -3.40 0.03 -21.12
C GLY A 10 -3.65 -1.44 -21.47
N ASN A 11 -2.90 -1.97 -22.43
CA ASN A 11 -2.93 -3.37 -22.85
C ASN A 11 -2.03 -4.30 -22.00
N MET A 12 -1.29 -3.79 -21.01
CA MET A 12 -0.41 -4.59 -20.13
C MET A 12 -1.16 -5.31 -19.01
N GLY A 13 -2.45 -5.00 -18.82
CA GLY A 13 -3.31 -5.62 -17.81
C GLY A 13 -3.37 -4.86 -16.49
N ARG A 14 -3.75 -5.57 -15.43
CA ARG A 14 -4.03 -5.02 -14.09
C ARG A 14 -2.88 -5.30 -13.13
N ILE A 15 -2.42 -4.25 -12.46
CA ILE A 15 -1.47 -4.35 -11.34
C ILE A 15 -2.23 -4.20 -10.04
N ILE A 16 -1.99 -5.11 -9.10
CA ILE A 16 -2.61 -5.16 -7.79
C ILE A 16 -1.53 -5.21 -6.71
N TYR A 17 -1.56 -4.25 -5.81
CA TYR A 17 -0.79 -4.24 -4.57
C TYR A 17 -1.73 -4.22 -3.37
N VAL A 18 -1.40 -4.98 -2.34
CA VAL A 18 -2.18 -5.03 -1.10
C VAL A 18 -1.41 -4.34 0.01
N PHE A 19 -2.08 -3.47 0.76
CA PHE A 19 -1.54 -2.73 1.87
C PHE A 19 -2.18 -3.24 3.17
N GLU A 20 -1.33 -3.52 4.16
CA GLU A 20 -1.74 -3.78 5.54
C GLU A 20 -1.14 -2.68 6.42
N VAL A 21 -2.00 -1.96 7.12
CA VAL A 21 -1.62 -0.86 8.01
C VAL A 21 -1.57 -1.39 9.43
N GLN A 22 -0.41 -1.31 10.05
CA GLN A 22 -0.22 -1.71 11.44
C GLN A 22 0.22 -0.53 12.29
N THR A 23 -0.38 -0.37 13.47
CA THR A 23 0.02 0.67 14.43
C THR A 23 0.29 0.11 15.81
N LYS A 24 -0.50 -0.88 16.27
CA LYS A 24 -0.39 -1.47 17.62
C LYS A 24 -0.74 -2.96 17.71
N ALA A 25 -1.28 -3.57 16.66
CA ALA A 25 -1.65 -4.99 16.70
C ALA A 25 -0.45 -5.92 16.46
N SER A 26 -0.68 -7.23 16.51
CA SER A 26 0.36 -8.25 16.36
C SER A 26 1.01 -8.23 14.97
N ILE A 27 2.34 -8.34 14.95
CA ILE A 27 3.13 -8.53 13.72
C ILE A 27 2.75 -9.85 13.04
N ASP A 28 2.44 -10.90 13.80
CA ASP A 28 2.06 -12.20 13.24
C ASP A 28 0.76 -12.10 12.46
N SER A 29 -0.22 -11.34 12.96
CA SER A 29 -1.48 -11.11 12.26
C SER A 29 -1.27 -10.36 10.94
N LEU A 30 -0.39 -9.35 10.94
CA LEU A 30 0.01 -8.67 9.72
C LEU A 30 0.63 -9.66 8.73
N ILE A 31 1.60 -10.45 9.15
CA ILE A 31 2.28 -11.44 8.30
C ILE A 31 1.27 -12.44 7.71
N ILE A 32 0.34 -12.95 8.51
CA ILE A 32 -0.70 -13.87 8.07
C ILE A 32 -1.59 -13.22 6.99
N ASN A 33 -1.99 -11.96 7.19
CA ASN A 33 -2.82 -11.24 6.22
C ASN A 33 -2.09 -10.99 4.91
N LEU A 34 -0.81 -10.66 4.96
CA LEU A 34 0.03 -10.49 3.77
C LEU A 34 0.24 -11.80 3.02
N LEU A 35 0.47 -12.91 3.71
CA LEU A 35 0.55 -14.24 3.07
C LEU A 35 -0.77 -14.64 2.42
N LYS A 36 -1.91 -14.37 3.09
CA LYS A 36 -3.24 -14.59 2.50
C LYS A 36 -3.45 -13.77 1.22
N ALA A 37 -2.95 -12.53 1.17
CA ALA A 37 -3.00 -11.70 -0.03
C ALA A 37 -2.21 -12.32 -1.18
N LEU A 38 -1.02 -12.84 -0.88
CA LEU A 38 -0.14 -13.47 -1.87
C LEU A 38 -0.67 -14.81 -2.41
N ASN A 39 -1.68 -15.42 -1.77
CA ASN A 39 -2.37 -16.59 -2.33
C ASN A 39 -3.23 -16.23 -3.56
N ASN A 40 -3.57 -14.95 -3.75
CA ASN A 40 -4.18 -14.50 -5.00
C ASN A 40 -3.06 -14.27 -6.04
N PRO A 41 -3.01 -15.05 -7.14
CA PRO A 41 -1.94 -14.93 -8.14
C PRO A 41 -1.95 -13.60 -8.88
N ALA A 42 -3.07 -12.86 -8.86
CA ALA A 42 -3.17 -11.53 -9.43
C ALA A 42 -2.50 -10.45 -8.56
N VAL A 43 -2.11 -10.75 -7.31
CA VAL A 43 -1.39 -9.82 -6.43
C VAL A 43 0.11 -9.89 -6.71
N GLN A 44 0.66 -8.81 -7.26
CA GLN A 44 2.08 -8.74 -7.61
C GLN A 44 2.98 -8.38 -6.42
N GLY A 45 2.42 -7.74 -5.38
CA GLY A 45 3.19 -7.34 -4.20
C GLY A 45 2.32 -6.96 -3.02
N VAL A 46 2.95 -6.96 -1.84
CA VAL A 46 2.32 -6.58 -0.58
C VAL A 46 3.14 -5.52 0.13
N VAL A 47 2.47 -4.63 0.85
CA VAL A 47 3.08 -3.49 1.51
C VAL A 47 2.66 -3.46 2.98
N ALA A 48 3.63 -3.48 3.88
CA ALA A 48 3.42 -3.17 5.29
C ALA A 48 3.54 -1.66 5.49
N VAL A 49 2.50 -1.05 6.05
CA VAL A 49 2.46 0.37 6.37
C VAL A 49 2.48 0.54 7.88
N SER A 50 3.45 1.28 8.44
CA SER A 50 3.55 1.49 9.89
C SER A 50 4.50 2.64 10.22
N ASP A 51 4.79 2.86 11.50
CA ASP A 51 5.88 3.75 11.93
C ASP A 51 7.25 3.06 11.75
N ALA A 52 8.32 3.85 11.62
CA ALA A 52 9.67 3.34 11.41
C ALA A 52 10.11 2.26 12.40
N ALA A 53 9.79 2.41 13.70
CA ALA A 53 10.21 1.46 14.72
C ALA A 53 9.47 0.12 14.60
N GLN A 54 8.20 0.15 14.20
CA GLN A 54 7.43 -1.05 13.89
C GLN A 54 7.87 -1.69 12.57
N LEU A 55 8.14 -0.91 11.53
CA LEU A 55 8.64 -1.43 10.24
C LEU A 55 9.95 -2.20 10.42
N ASP A 56 10.85 -1.75 11.30
CA ASP A 56 12.07 -2.47 11.62
C ASP A 56 11.80 -3.83 12.29
N LYS A 57 10.80 -3.90 13.18
CA LYS A 57 10.38 -5.16 13.80
C LYS A 57 9.74 -6.10 12.78
N ILE A 58 8.85 -5.58 11.93
CA ILE A 58 8.19 -6.33 10.86
C ILE A 58 9.25 -6.90 9.92
N ARG A 59 10.25 -6.11 9.54
CA ARG A 59 11.36 -6.55 8.66
C ARG A 59 12.09 -7.76 9.25
N LYS A 60 12.50 -7.68 10.51
CA LYS A 60 13.19 -8.79 11.21
C LYS A 60 12.34 -10.06 11.29
N HIS A 61 11.03 -9.93 11.53
CA HIS A 61 10.14 -11.09 11.55
C HIS A 61 9.94 -11.67 10.14
N ALA A 62 9.74 -10.81 9.14
CA ALA A 62 9.51 -11.23 7.76
C ALA A 62 10.70 -11.94 7.12
N GLU A 63 11.94 -11.63 7.54
CA GLU A 63 13.15 -12.35 7.11
C GLU A 63 13.12 -13.84 7.46
N GLN A 64 12.40 -14.21 8.52
CA GLN A 64 12.24 -15.59 8.97
C GLN A 64 11.08 -16.31 8.27
N VAL A 65 10.29 -15.60 7.46
CA VAL A 65 9.09 -16.12 6.80
C VAL A 65 9.40 -16.45 5.34
N PRO A 66 9.37 -17.73 4.94
CA PRO A 66 9.58 -18.12 3.56
C PRO A 66 8.56 -17.47 2.62
N ASN A 67 8.98 -17.15 1.40
CA ASN A 67 8.13 -16.64 0.32
C ASN A 67 7.48 -15.26 0.54
N LEU A 68 7.79 -14.55 1.63
CA LEU A 68 7.26 -13.21 1.89
C LEU A 68 8.22 -12.11 1.43
N GLY A 69 9.51 -12.22 1.76
CA GLY A 69 10.49 -11.13 1.63
C GLY A 69 10.62 -10.52 0.23
N ALA A 70 10.59 -11.32 -0.83
CA ALA A 70 10.75 -10.81 -2.20
C ALA A 70 9.59 -9.89 -2.65
N LYS A 71 8.37 -10.14 -2.13
CA LYS A 71 7.15 -9.42 -2.50
C LYS A 71 6.72 -8.37 -1.47
N LEU A 72 7.33 -8.37 -0.29
CA LEU A 72 7.06 -7.42 0.78
C LEU A 72 7.82 -6.11 0.62
N LYS A 73 7.09 -5.01 0.63
CA LYS A 73 7.62 -3.64 0.72
C LYS A 73 7.15 -2.97 2.01
N TYR A 74 7.83 -1.89 2.37
CA TYR A 74 7.60 -1.16 3.61
C TYR A 74 7.34 0.30 3.28
N LEU A 75 6.34 0.89 3.92
CA LEU A 75 6.00 2.30 3.73
C LEU A 75 5.73 2.94 5.08
N ASP A 76 6.47 4.01 5.41
CA ASP A 76 6.22 4.77 6.63
C ASP A 76 4.91 5.55 6.48
N TYR A 77 4.04 5.51 7.50
CA TYR A 77 2.77 6.23 7.46
C TYR A 77 2.97 7.74 7.25
N LYS A 78 4.09 8.33 7.69
CA LYS A 78 4.42 9.73 7.41
C LYS A 78 4.55 9.99 5.92
N LYS A 79 5.12 9.04 5.17
CA LYS A 79 5.21 9.14 3.71
C LYS A 79 3.84 8.99 3.06
N VAL A 80 2.95 8.18 3.63
CA VAL A 80 1.56 8.09 3.16
C VAL A 80 0.86 9.44 3.27
N LEU A 81 1.01 10.13 4.41
CA LEU A 81 0.45 11.47 4.61
C LEU A 81 1.04 12.47 3.61
N GLU A 82 2.36 12.50 3.44
CA GLU A 82 3.02 13.39 2.48
C GLU A 82 2.52 13.15 1.04
N VAL A 83 2.33 11.89 0.64
CA VAL A 83 1.81 11.54 -0.69
C VAL A 83 0.34 11.95 -0.83
N HIS A 84 -0.47 11.78 0.22
CA HIS A 84 -1.86 12.24 0.23
C HIS A 84 -1.93 13.75 -0.01
N ASP A 85 -1.17 14.53 0.75
CA ASP A 85 -1.16 15.99 0.65
C ASP A 85 -0.69 16.45 -0.74
N ALA A 86 0.31 15.77 -1.31
CA ALA A 86 0.76 16.06 -2.68
C ALA A 86 -0.31 15.75 -3.75
N LEU A 87 -1.06 14.65 -3.58
CA LEU A 87 -2.17 14.30 -4.49
C LEU A 87 -3.33 15.28 -4.36
N GLU A 88 -3.64 15.73 -3.14
CA GLU A 88 -4.64 16.77 -2.88
C GLU A 88 -4.25 18.07 -3.58
N MET A 89 -3.00 18.51 -3.44
CA MET A 89 -2.47 19.69 -4.13
C MET A 89 -2.56 19.58 -5.66
N VAL A 90 -2.29 18.41 -6.24
CA VAL A 90 -2.47 18.16 -7.69
C VAL A 90 -3.94 18.32 -8.06
N ASN A 91 -4.85 17.74 -7.29
CA ASN A 91 -6.29 17.81 -7.55
C ASN A 91 -6.80 19.26 -7.46
N GLU A 92 -6.39 20.01 -6.44
CA GLU A 92 -6.69 21.44 -6.31
C GLU A 92 -6.17 22.24 -7.49
N SER A 93 -4.92 21.99 -7.92
CA SER A 93 -4.31 22.66 -9.07
C SER A 93 -5.10 22.42 -10.36
N ILE A 94 -5.54 21.18 -10.61
CA ILE A 94 -6.36 20.83 -11.78
C ILE A 94 -7.74 21.50 -11.67
N ASN A 95 -8.39 21.43 -10.50
CA ASN A 95 -9.71 22.03 -10.28
C ASN A 95 -9.69 23.55 -10.48
N SER A 96 -8.58 24.21 -10.12
CA SER A 96 -8.40 25.66 -10.33
C SER A 96 -8.45 26.08 -11.80
N LEU A 97 -8.21 25.14 -12.74
CA LEU A 97 -8.29 25.41 -14.17
C LEU A 97 -9.75 25.52 -14.67
N GLY A 98 -10.74 25.21 -13.83
CA GLY A 98 -12.15 25.27 -14.20
C GLY A 98 -12.56 24.25 -15.26
N LEU A 99 -11.77 23.19 -15.44
CA LEU A 99 -12.00 22.16 -16.47
C LEU A 99 -13.07 21.14 -16.06
N VAL A 100 -13.51 21.14 -14.81
CA VAL A 100 -14.59 20.30 -14.29
C VAL A 100 -15.90 21.10 -14.39
N PRO A 101 -16.89 20.67 -15.19
CA PRO A 101 -18.19 21.34 -15.26
C PRO A 101 -18.86 21.38 -13.89
N GLN A 102 -19.37 22.54 -13.49
CA GLN A 102 -20.23 22.64 -12.31
C GLN A 102 -21.57 21.95 -12.61
N GLY A 103 -21.71 20.70 -12.16
CA GLY A 103 -22.97 19.97 -12.18
C GLY A 103 -22.86 18.60 -12.82
N PHE A 104 -22.59 17.59 -11.98
CA PHE A 104 -23.12 16.23 -12.09
C PHE A 104 -23.43 15.73 -10.68
#